data_AF-A0A2S0U3M6-F1
#
_entry.id   AF-A0A2S0U3M6-F1
#
_cell.length_a   1.000
_cell.length_b   1.000
_cell.length_c   1.000
_cell.angle_alpha   90.00
_cell.angle_beta   90.00
_cell.angle_gamma   90.00
#
_symmetry.space_group_name_H-M   'P 1'
#
loop_
_entity.id
_entity.type
_entity.pdbx_description
1 polymer ?
#
loop_
_entity_poly.entity_id
_entity_poly.type
_entity_poly.pdbx_seq_one_letter_code
_entity_poly.pdbx_strand_id
1 'polypeptide(L)'
;MIFDLFHLNIHKYLTLSSLAFAIYRSNLFKEDTISQLSGQIATDIRTSYSGGAVDAYIPENLFGEKVFVYDVNSLYPFVMKTYPMPVGTPTFFEGDIRKVDPNAFGFFFCKIIYPENLKHPIIQTRVKINNSVRTIAPLGSWSERI
;
A
#
# COMPACT_ATOMS: atom_id res chain seq x y z
N MET A 1 -24.46 6.44 19.67
CA MET A 1 -23.79 5.35 18.93
C MET A 1 -22.30 5.27 19.19
N ILE A 2 -21.45 6.25 18.80
CA ILE A 2 -19.98 6.13 19.01
C ILE A 2 -19.60 6.07 20.49
N PHE A 3 -20.17 6.95 21.32
CA PHE A 3 -19.92 6.92 22.77
C PHE A 3 -20.42 5.61 23.40
N ASP A 4 -21.59 5.13 22.98
CA ASP A 4 -22.18 3.90 23.56
C ASP A 4 -21.40 2.64 23.18
N LEU A 5 -20.83 2.60 21.97
CA LEU A 5 -20.08 1.44 21.45
C LEU A 5 -18.60 1.44 21.86
N PHE A 6 -17.97 2.61 21.94
CA PHE A 6 -16.51 2.73 22.08
C PHE A 6 -16.08 3.60 23.27
N HIS A 7 -17.03 4.17 24.03
CA HIS A 7 -16.79 5.04 25.18
C HIS A 7 -15.90 6.25 24.89
N LEU A 8 -15.91 6.72 23.63
CA LEU A 8 -15.16 7.89 23.18
C LEU A 8 -16.10 9.08 22.95
N ASN A 9 -15.72 10.23 23.50
CA ASN A 9 -16.41 11.50 23.26
C ASN A 9 -15.92 12.12 21.94
N ILE A 10 -16.80 12.18 20.95
CA ILE A 10 -16.49 12.68 19.60
C ILE A 10 -16.05 14.14 19.58
N HIS A 11 -16.47 14.97 20.55
CA HIS A 11 -16.09 16.39 20.62
C HIS A 11 -14.60 16.61 20.94
N LYS A 12 -13.88 15.56 21.36
CA LYS A 12 -12.43 15.61 21.62
C LYS A 12 -11.58 15.44 20.36
N TYR A 13 -12.18 15.11 19.21
CA TYR A 13 -11.46 14.79 17.98
C TYR A 13 -11.85 15.75 16.86
N LEU A 14 -10.85 16.43 16.30
CA LEU A 14 -11.05 17.46 15.28
C LEU A 14 -11.47 16.87 13.92
N THR A 15 -11.07 15.63 13.62
CA THR A 15 -11.34 14.97 12.33
C THR A 15 -11.89 13.57 12.52
N LEU A 16 -12.66 13.10 11.53
CA LEU A 16 -13.15 11.72 11.49
C LEU A 16 -12.01 10.70 11.50
N SER A 17 -10.90 11.00 10.82
CA SER A 17 -9.71 10.14 10.82
C SER A 17 -9.08 10.04 12.21
N SER A 18 -9.03 11.15 12.96
CA SER A 18 -8.54 11.16 14.35
C SER A 18 -9.45 10.35 15.27
N LEU A 19 -10.77 10.49 15.12
CA LEU A 19 -11.74 9.68 15.86
C LEU A 19 -11.62 8.19 15.51
N ALA A 20 -11.53 7.83 14.22
CA ALA A 20 -11.38 6.44 13.77
C ALA A 20 -10.08 5.81 14.32
N PHE A 21 -8.97 6.55 14.26
CA PHE A 21 -7.71 6.10 14.84
C PHE A 21 -7.78 5.93 16.35
N ALA A 22 -8.48 6.83 17.06
CA ALA A 22 -8.70 6.71 18.50
C ALA A 22 -9.56 5.49 18.85
N ILE A 23 -10.64 5.24 18.11
CA ILE A 23 -11.46 4.03 18.28
C ILE A 23 -10.60 2.78 18.13
N TYR A 24 -9.79 2.72 17.05
CA TYR A 24 -8.88 1.59 16.82
C TYR A 24 -7.88 1.42 17.96
N ARG A 25 -7.18 2.49 18.35
CA ARG A 25 -6.15 2.47 19.40
C ARG A 25 -6.68 2.08 20.78
N SER A 26 -7.88 2.53 21.14
CA SER A 26 -8.45 2.31 22.48
C SER A 26 -9.19 1.00 22.63
N ASN A 27 -9.71 0.42 21.55
CA ASN A 27 -10.62 -0.74 21.64
C ASN A 27 -10.14 -1.98 20.87
N LEU A 28 -9.30 -1.82 19.84
CA LEU A 28 -8.99 -2.89 18.90
C LEU A 28 -7.49 -3.17 18.77
N PHE A 29 -6.65 -2.19 19.09
CA PHE A 29 -5.21 -2.28 18.93
C PHE A 29 -4.56 -3.03 20.10
N LYS A 30 -3.72 -4.01 19.78
CA LYS A 30 -2.89 -4.68 20.77
C LYS A 30 -1.71 -3.77 21.14
N GLU A 31 -1.55 -3.51 22.43
CA GLU A 31 -0.44 -2.70 22.95
C GLU A 31 0.92 -3.21 22.46
N ASP A 32 1.85 -2.28 22.26
CA ASP A 32 3.26 -2.54 21.92
C ASP A 32 3.54 -3.36 20.65
N THR A 33 2.60 -3.41 19.71
CA THR A 33 2.80 -4.13 18.44
C THR A 33 3.43 -3.31 17.32
N ILE A 34 3.35 -1.97 17.32
CA ILE A 34 3.92 -1.13 16.25
C ILE A 34 5.02 -0.24 16.81
N SER A 35 6.24 -0.44 16.30
CA SER A 35 7.41 0.36 16.66
C SER A 35 7.37 1.75 16.02
N GLN A 36 7.81 2.77 16.76
CA GLN A 36 8.03 4.10 16.20
C GLN A 36 9.34 4.10 15.40
N LEU A 37 9.25 4.40 14.11
CA LEU A 37 10.40 4.41 13.20
C LEU A 37 10.79 5.85 12.83
N SER A 38 12.10 6.09 12.73
CA SER A 38 12.67 7.38 12.32
C SER A 38 13.92 7.19 11.45
N GLY A 39 14.41 8.28 10.85
CA GLY A 39 15.65 8.28 10.07
C GLY A 39 15.54 7.53 8.75
N GLN A 40 16.63 6.84 8.38
CA GLN A 40 16.76 6.20 7.06
C GLN A 40 15.76 5.05 6.87
N ILE A 41 15.57 4.19 7.88
CA ILE A 41 14.62 3.07 7.81
C ILE A 41 13.20 3.56 7.51
N ALA A 42 12.74 4.61 8.23
CA ALA A 42 11.42 5.20 7.97
C ALA A 42 11.32 5.83 6.58
N THR A 43 12.43 6.40 6.08
CA THR A 43 12.50 6.97 4.73
C THR A 43 12.40 5.88 3.67
N ASP A 44 13.16 4.79 3.81
CA ASP A 44 13.15 3.67 2.86
C ASP A 44 11.76 3.04 2.76
N ILE A 45 11.11 2.77 3.90
CA ILE A 45 9.72 2.26 3.96
C ILE A 45 8.73 3.25 3.34
N ARG A 46 8.89 4.55 3.56
CA ARG A 46 8.01 5.56 2.96
C ARG A 46 8.17 5.64 1.45
N THR A 47 9.38 5.40 0.93
CA THR A 47 9.64 5.44 -0.52
C THR A 47 9.06 4.25 -1.27
N SER A 48 8.97 3.07 -0.65
CA SER A 48 8.29 1.90 -1.23
C SER A 48 6.77 2.00 -1.19
N TYR A 49 6.19 2.85 -0.32
CA TYR A 49 4.75 3.06 -0.27
C TYR A 49 4.21 3.56 -1.61
N SER A 50 3.28 2.82 -2.21
CA SER A 50 2.56 3.17 -3.45
C SER A 50 1.06 3.35 -3.19
N GLY A 51 0.38 4.00 -4.13
CA GLY A 51 -1.07 4.25 -4.06
C GLY A 51 -1.87 3.12 -4.70
N GLY A 52 -3.13 3.41 -5.05
CA GLY A 52 -3.93 2.51 -5.86
C GLY A 52 -3.39 2.34 -7.28
N ALA A 53 -3.66 1.17 -7.87
CA ALA A 53 -3.46 0.94 -9.30
C ALA A 53 -4.61 1.59 -10.09
N VAL A 54 -4.26 2.42 -11.08
CA VAL A 54 -5.21 3.09 -11.96
C VAL A 54 -4.66 3.03 -13.37
N ASP A 55 -5.45 2.44 -14.27
CA ASP A 55 -5.18 2.44 -15.69
C ASP A 55 -6.17 3.38 -16.40
N ALA A 56 -5.67 4.15 -17.36
CA ALA A 56 -6.49 4.97 -18.22
C ALA A 56 -6.62 4.30 -19.59
N TYR A 57 -7.85 3.97 -19.99
CA TYR A 57 -8.16 3.39 -21.28
C TYR A 57 -8.98 4.37 -22.11
N ILE A 58 -8.75 4.42 -23.42
CA ILE A 58 -9.71 5.01 -24.35
C ILE A 58 -10.84 3.98 -24.48
N PRO A 59 -12.09 4.32 -24.11
CA PRO A 59 -13.18 3.34 -24.14
C PRO A 59 -13.56 3.03 -25.59
N GLU A 60 -13.26 1.82 -26.03
CA GLU A 60 -13.74 1.27 -27.30
C GLU A 60 -14.62 0.05 -26.98
N ASN A 61 -15.94 0.22 -27.04
CA ASN A 61 -16.86 -0.91 -27.01
C ASN A 61 -17.20 -1.34 -28.45
N LEU A 62 -17.42 -2.64 -28.64
CA LEU A 62 -18.01 -3.13 -29.88
C LEU A 62 -19.43 -2.58 -30.01
N PHE A 63 -19.86 -2.31 -31.24
CA PHE A 63 -21.18 -1.78 -31.52
C PHE A 63 -22.27 -2.72 -30.95
N GLY A 64 -23.17 -2.17 -30.13
CA GLY A 64 -24.24 -2.93 -29.48
C GLY A 64 -23.87 -3.61 -28.15
N GLU A 65 -22.61 -3.58 -27.74
CA GLU A 65 -22.15 -4.21 -26.49
C GLU A 65 -22.18 -3.26 -25.30
N LYS A 66 -22.57 -3.80 -24.14
CA LYS A 66 -22.60 -3.09 -22.85
C LYS A 66 -21.28 -3.24 -22.10
N VAL A 67 -20.91 -2.21 -21.35
CA VAL A 67 -19.78 -2.24 -20.41
C VAL A 67 -20.29 -2.43 -19.00
N PHE A 68 -19.67 -3.32 -18.24
CA PHE A 68 -19.98 -3.57 -16.83
C PHE A 68 -18.87 -3.01 -15.94
N VAL A 69 -19.26 -2.40 -14.83
CA VAL A 69 -18.34 -1.85 -13.82
C VAL A 69 -18.49 -2.65 -12.54
N TYR A 70 -17.36 -3.09 -12.01
CA TYR A 70 -17.29 -3.85 -10.76
C TYR A 70 -16.43 -3.08 -9.76
N ASP A 71 -16.90 -2.98 -8.53
CA ASP A 71 -16.19 -2.33 -7.43
C ASP A 71 -16.10 -3.29 -6.24
N VAL A 72 -14.98 -3.25 -5.53
CA VAL A 72 -14.76 -4.08 -4.35
C VAL A 72 -15.27 -3.34 -3.11
N ASN A 73 -16.28 -3.92 -2.47
CA ASN A 73 -16.85 -3.40 -1.24
C ASN A 73 -15.78 -3.23 -0.15
N SER A 74 -15.44 -1.98 0.17
CA SER A 74 -14.48 -1.64 1.22
C SER A 74 -13.13 -2.35 1.07
N LEU A 75 -12.49 -2.23 -0.11
CA LEU A 75 -11.22 -2.88 -0.45
C LEU A 75 -10.17 -2.84 0.69
N TYR A 76 -9.79 -1.65 1.17
CA TYR A 76 -8.75 -1.55 2.20
C TYR A 76 -9.16 -2.17 3.55
N PRO A 77 -10.35 -1.88 4.12
CA PRO A 77 -10.83 -2.57 5.32
C PRO A 77 -10.89 -4.10 5.17
N PHE A 78 -11.33 -4.61 4.02
CA PHE A 78 -11.36 -6.05 3.77
C PHE A 78 -9.95 -6.65 3.83
N VAL A 79 -8.97 -6.00 3.18
CA VAL A 79 -7.57 -6.45 3.19
C VAL A 79 -6.99 -6.42 4.61
N MET A 80 -7.15 -5.31 5.33
CA MET A 80 -6.66 -5.14 6.71
C MET A 80 -7.24 -6.15 7.70
N LYS A 81 -8.48 -6.62 7.46
CA LYS A 81 -9.14 -7.63 8.28
C LYS A 81 -8.69 -9.06 7.95
N THR A 82 -8.47 -9.33 6.67
CA THR A 82 -8.35 -10.71 6.15
C THR A 82 -6.91 -11.19 6.09
N TYR A 83 -5.97 -10.30 5.81
CA TYR A 83 -4.57 -10.65 5.58
C TYR A 83 -3.66 -10.19 6.72
N PRO A 84 -2.54 -10.89 6.98
CA PRO A 84 -1.53 -10.44 7.93
C PRO A 84 -0.97 -9.07 7.54
N MET A 85 -0.84 -8.19 8.54
CA MET A 85 -0.22 -6.87 8.39
C MET A 85 1.11 -6.82 9.16
N PRO A 86 2.15 -6.16 8.63
CA PRO A 86 3.44 -6.08 9.32
C PRO A 86 3.34 -5.32 10.64
N VAL A 87 3.94 -5.89 11.68
CA VAL A 87 4.06 -5.35 13.03
C VAL A 87 5.48 -5.64 13.56
N GLY A 88 5.87 -5.02 14.67
CA GLY A 88 7.18 -5.15 15.29
C GLY A 88 8.24 -4.22 14.71
N THR A 89 9.50 -4.46 15.09
CA THR A 89 10.66 -3.69 14.64
C THR A 89 11.28 -4.37 13.41
N PRO A 90 11.42 -3.66 12.27
CA PRO A 90 12.04 -4.21 11.08
C PRO A 90 13.53 -4.47 11.32
N THR A 91 14.06 -5.51 10.67
CA THR A 91 15.49 -5.83 10.68
C THR A 91 16.11 -5.37 9.36
N PHE A 92 17.21 -4.62 9.43
CA PHE A 92 17.97 -4.23 8.25
C PHE A 92 18.75 -5.44 7.71
N PHE A 93 18.76 -5.59 6.40
CA PHE A 93 19.46 -6.66 5.71
C PHE A 93 20.06 -6.13 4.40
N GLU A 94 21.24 -6.62 4.03
CA GLU A 94 21.90 -6.35 2.76
C GLU A 94 22.30 -7.66 2.09
N GLY A 95 22.03 -7.77 0.79
CA GLY A 95 22.32 -8.95 -0.02
C GLY A 95 21.07 -9.63 -0.58
N ASP A 96 21.20 -10.89 -0.97
CA ASP A 96 20.08 -11.69 -1.49
C ASP A 96 19.32 -12.34 -0.32
N ILE A 97 18.19 -11.75 0.07
CA ILE A 97 17.38 -12.22 1.18
C ILE A 97 16.92 -13.66 0.99
N ARG A 98 16.73 -14.10 -0.26
CA ARG A 98 16.24 -15.45 -0.58
C ARG A 98 17.26 -16.53 -0.23
N LYS A 99 18.53 -16.18 -0.03
CA LYS A 99 19.56 -17.11 0.46
C LYS A 99 19.48 -17.32 1.97
N VAL A 100 18.81 -16.42 2.68
CA VAL A 100 18.65 -16.46 4.15
C VAL A 100 17.25 -16.92 4.50
N ASP A 101 16.24 -16.29 3.91
CA ASP A 101 14.83 -16.65 4.04
C ASP A 101 14.14 -16.48 2.67
N PRO A 102 13.89 -17.59 1.95
CA PRO A 102 13.16 -17.60 0.69
C PRO A 102 11.74 -17.02 0.77
N ASN A 103 11.14 -17.00 1.96
CA ASN A 103 9.77 -16.52 2.20
C ASN A 103 9.75 -15.16 2.92
N ALA A 104 10.87 -14.44 2.91
CA ALA A 104 10.97 -13.16 3.59
C ALA A 104 9.90 -12.17 3.09
N PHE A 105 9.26 -11.53 4.04
CA PHE A 105 8.34 -10.42 3.81
C PHE A 105 8.98 -9.13 4.32
N GLY A 106 8.94 -8.07 3.52
CA GLY A 106 9.54 -6.80 3.89
C GLY A 106 9.54 -5.81 2.75
N PHE A 107 10.37 -4.79 2.90
CA PHE A 107 10.59 -3.74 1.92
C PHE A 107 11.96 -3.95 1.30
N PHE A 108 12.04 -3.97 -0.02
CA PHE A 108 13.23 -4.38 -0.74
C PHE A 108 13.57 -3.41 -1.85
N PHE A 109 14.86 -3.06 -1.96
CA PHE A 109 15.38 -2.44 -3.17
C PHE A 109 15.76 -3.55 -4.15
N CYS A 110 15.07 -3.63 -5.28
CA CYS A 110 15.20 -4.74 -6.23
C CYS A 110 15.43 -4.24 -7.65
N LYS A 111 16.19 -5.03 -8.42
CA LYS A 111 16.14 -4.98 -9.89
C LYS A 111 14.93 -5.77 -10.35
N ILE A 112 14.00 -5.10 -10.99
CA ILE A 112 12.75 -5.65 -11.52
C ILE A 112 12.94 -5.93 -13.01
N ILE A 113 12.48 -7.10 -13.44
CA ILE A 113 12.51 -7.53 -14.85
C ILE A 113 11.11 -8.03 -15.19
N TYR A 114 10.38 -7.24 -15.98
CA TYR A 114 9.09 -7.63 -16.55
C TYR A 114 9.26 -8.26 -17.92
N PRO A 115 8.39 -9.22 -18.29
CA PRO A 115 8.30 -9.67 -19.67
C PRO A 115 7.82 -8.53 -20.58
N GLU A 116 8.31 -8.52 -21.82
CA GLU A 116 8.05 -7.43 -22.78
C GLU A 116 6.59 -7.34 -23.24
N ASN A 117 5.81 -8.40 -23.04
CA ASN A 117 4.43 -8.52 -23.56
C ASN A 117 3.38 -8.71 -22.45
N LEU A 118 3.54 -8.05 -21.30
CA LEU A 118 2.52 -8.09 -20.25
C LEU A 118 1.45 -7.02 -20.48
N LYS A 119 0.18 -7.45 -20.54
CA LYS A 119 -0.96 -6.57 -20.79
C LYS A 119 -1.29 -5.62 -19.63
N HIS A 120 -1.14 -6.10 -18.39
CA HIS A 120 -1.50 -5.36 -17.17
C HIS A 120 -0.33 -5.41 -16.18
N PRO A 121 0.70 -4.57 -16.34
CA PRO A 121 1.79 -4.46 -15.37
C PRO A 121 1.27 -3.85 -14.05
N ILE A 122 1.70 -4.42 -12.92
CA ILE A 122 1.16 -4.06 -11.60
C ILE A 122 2.17 -3.37 -10.68
N ILE A 123 3.47 -3.51 -10.96
CA ILE A 123 4.52 -2.86 -10.16
C ILE A 123 4.71 -1.44 -10.64
N GLN A 124 4.42 -0.50 -9.76
CA GLN A 124 4.49 0.93 -10.03
C GLN A 124 5.87 1.50 -9.66
N THR A 125 6.30 2.50 -10.43
CA THR A 125 7.45 3.37 -10.12
C THR A 125 7.06 4.83 -10.32
N ARG A 126 7.81 5.74 -9.69
CA ARG A 126 7.61 7.19 -9.82
C ARG A 126 8.67 7.77 -10.73
N VAL A 127 8.24 8.30 -11.88
CA VAL A 127 9.11 8.98 -12.85
C VAL A 127 8.89 10.48 -12.80
N LYS A 128 9.99 11.25 -12.89
CA LYS A 128 9.93 12.71 -12.97
C LYS A 128 9.97 13.13 -14.44
N ILE A 129 8.89 13.75 -14.92
CA ILE A 129 8.75 14.25 -16.28
C ILE A 129 8.34 15.72 -16.20
N ASN A 130 9.10 16.61 -16.84
CA ASN A 130 8.81 18.06 -16.93
C ASN A 130 8.44 18.70 -15.57
N ASN A 131 9.28 18.48 -14.55
CA ASN A 131 9.06 18.93 -13.16
C ASN A 131 7.83 18.36 -12.44
N SER A 132 7.15 17.38 -13.02
CA SER A 132 6.03 16.69 -12.42
C SER A 132 6.37 15.23 -12.14
N VAL A 133 5.86 14.69 -11.03
CA VAL A 133 6.00 13.26 -10.72
C VAL A 133 4.79 12.54 -11.30
N ARG A 134 5.03 11.40 -11.95
CA ARG A 134 4.01 10.50 -12.50
C ARG A 134 4.25 9.09 -11.96
N THR A 135 3.20 8.41 -11.58
CA THR A 135 3.25 6.98 -11.26
C THR A 135 2.94 6.20 -12.53
N ILE A 136 3.82 5.27 -12.91
CA ILE A 136 3.65 4.40 -14.06
C ILE A 136 3.95 2.95 -13.66
N ALA A 137 3.41 1.98 -14.37
CA ALA A 137 3.79 0.57 -14.27
C ALA A 137 4.46 0.14 -15.60
N PRO A 138 5.79 0.30 -15.74
CA PRO A 138 6.48 0.09 -17.01
C PRO A 138 6.69 -1.40 -17.29
N LEU A 139 7.15 -1.71 -18.51
CA LEU A 139 7.70 -3.02 -18.88
C LEU A 139 9.23 -2.93 -19.01
N GLY A 140 9.89 -4.08 -19.18
CA GLY A 140 11.35 -4.15 -19.31
C GLY A 140 12.07 -4.25 -17.97
N SER A 141 13.23 -3.62 -17.86
CA SER A 141 14.10 -3.72 -16.67
C SER A 141 14.35 -2.36 -16.02
N TRP A 142 14.11 -2.27 -14.72
CA TRP A 142 14.38 -1.08 -13.90
C TRP A 142 14.68 -1.46 -12.45
N SER A 143 15.07 -0.49 -11.63
CA SER A 143 15.29 -0.69 -10.18
C SER A 143 14.34 0.20 -9.40
N GLU A 144 13.72 -0.36 -8.35
CA GLU A 144 12.78 0.36 -7.50
C GLU A 144 12.77 -0.25 -6.10
N ARG A 145 12.31 0.53 -5.11
CA ARG A 145 11.96 0.05 -3.77
C ARG A 145 10.51 -0.44 -3.78
N ILE A 146 10.29 -1.71 -3.43
CA ILE A 146 8.97 -2.36 -3.33
C ILE A 146 8.70 -2.84 -1.92
#